data_AF-A0A2G8KDN7-F1
#
_entry.id   AF-A0A2G8KDN7-F1
#
_cell.length_a   1.000
_cell.length_b   1.000
_cell.length_c   1.000
_cell.angle_alpha   90.00
_cell.angle_beta   90.00
_cell.angle_gamma   90.00
#
_symmetry.space_group_name_H-M   'P 1'
#
loop_
_entity.id
_entity.type
_entity.pdbx_description
1 polymer ?
#
loop_
_entity_poly.entity_id
_entity_poly.type
_entity_poly.pdbx_seq_one_letter_code
_entity_poly.pdbx_strand_id
1 'polypeptide(L)'
;MPPRSLEMTLPRPSNNTCFITECHQYCEVSKTPVCGKPDLVEGSVAAFLPQDREYRRKNLLNPWKRSYTRGTGKAKWETNSSYCYSSVMVNPPFTKGRRMLDLIDLSIFDFFIGNFDRHTYNTFFKFGDFSAIIHLDQGRSFGSYEKDELSCLAPLKQCCFVRNSTYHRLLLLNKDEYKLGDVMRESMSTDPIAPVLYEPHYEALNRRLRIIIDVIDGCLATASAADDVLKKEPRYEDYMREISHDKKQLG
;
A
#
# COMPACT_ATOMS: atom_id res chain seq x y z
N MET A 1 -21.33 3.70 -31.91
CA MET A 1 -20.23 2.81 -32.30
C MET A 1 -20.45 1.49 -31.56
N PRO A 2 -20.57 0.35 -32.25
CA PRO A 2 -20.58 -0.93 -31.57
C PRO A 2 -19.22 -1.12 -30.87
N PRO A 3 -19.15 -1.80 -29.72
CA PRO A 3 -17.87 -2.11 -29.11
C PRO A 3 -17.07 -2.94 -30.12
N ARG A 4 -15.88 -2.46 -30.50
CA ARG A 4 -14.93 -3.31 -31.25
C ARG A 4 -14.69 -4.52 -30.36
N SER A 5 -15.06 -5.70 -30.85
CA SER A 5 -14.81 -6.97 -30.21
C SER A 5 -13.33 -7.06 -29.83
N LEU A 6 -13.05 -7.00 -28.54
CA LEU A 6 -11.72 -7.03 -27.92
C LEU A 6 -11.16 -8.46 -27.81
N GLU A 7 -11.67 -9.38 -28.62
CA GLU A 7 -11.26 -10.78 -28.68
C GLU A 7 -10.63 -11.03 -30.03
N MET A 8 -9.32 -10.86 -30.12
CA MET A 8 -8.55 -11.51 -31.17
C MET A 8 -8.12 -12.87 -30.64
N THR A 9 -9.01 -13.87 -30.78
CA THR A 9 -8.70 -15.25 -30.46
C THR A 9 -7.71 -15.78 -31.49
N LEU A 10 -6.46 -15.95 -31.08
CA LEU A 10 -5.40 -16.44 -31.97
C LEU A 10 -5.14 -17.92 -31.72
N PRO A 11 -5.42 -18.82 -32.68
CA PRO A 11 -4.96 -20.20 -32.58
C PRO A 11 -3.42 -20.21 -32.64
N ARG A 12 -2.78 -20.54 -31.52
CA ARG A 12 -1.33 -20.76 -31.44
C ARG A 12 -0.99 -22.24 -31.75
N PRO A 13 0.28 -22.57 -32.07
CA PRO A 13 0.71 -23.94 -32.40
C PRO A 13 0.34 -25.00 -31.36
N SER A 14 0.08 -24.60 -30.12
CA SER A 14 -0.29 -25.45 -28.99
C SER A 14 -1.81 -25.65 -28.79
N ASN A 15 -2.67 -25.20 -29.72
CA ASN A 15 -4.13 -25.29 -29.63
C ASN A 15 -4.75 -24.61 -28.39
N ASN A 16 -4.06 -23.63 -27.82
CA ASN A 16 -4.58 -22.81 -26.71
C ASN A 16 -5.30 -21.57 -27.25
N THR A 17 -6.38 -21.20 -26.57
CA THR A 17 -7.11 -19.96 -26.77
C THR A 17 -6.37 -18.83 -26.04
N CYS A 18 -6.06 -17.77 -26.78
CA CYS A 18 -5.38 -16.59 -26.24
C CYS A 18 -6.16 -15.33 -26.56
N PHE A 19 -6.07 -14.33 -25.68
CA PHE A 19 -6.61 -13.00 -25.89
C PHE A 19 -5.57 -11.93 -25.58
N ILE A 20 -5.82 -10.74 -26.10
CA ILE A 20 -5.05 -9.52 -25.81
C ILE A 20 -6.03 -8.37 -25.58
N THR A 21 -5.63 -7.41 -24.77
CA THR A 21 -6.39 -6.17 -24.59
C THR A 21 -5.59 -4.97 -25.12
N GLU A 22 -6.25 -3.82 -25.23
CA GLU A 22 -5.57 -2.56 -25.54
C GLU A 22 -5.03 -1.96 -24.24
N CYS A 23 -3.71 -1.93 -24.09
CA CYS A 23 -3.05 -1.31 -22.94
C CYS A 23 -1.65 -0.79 -23.27
N HIS A 24 -1.11 0.05 -22.38
CA HIS A 24 0.19 0.73 -22.60
C HIS A 24 1.42 -0.14 -22.38
N GLN A 25 1.34 -1.14 -21.50
CA GLN A 25 2.50 -1.94 -21.09
C GLN A 25 2.21 -3.43 -21.28
N TYR A 26 3.07 -4.13 -22.00
CA TYR A 26 2.99 -5.58 -22.20
C TYR A 26 1.67 -6.07 -22.83
N CYS A 27 1.06 -5.28 -23.72
CA CYS A 27 -0.07 -5.69 -24.55
C CYS A 27 0.32 -5.91 -26.02
N GLU A 28 1.42 -6.62 -26.28
CA GLU A 28 1.87 -6.96 -27.63
C GLU A 28 1.43 -8.38 -28.00
N VAL A 29 0.55 -8.50 -29.01
CA VAL A 29 0.00 -9.77 -29.53
C VAL A 29 1.05 -10.86 -29.73
N SER A 30 2.19 -10.51 -30.29
CA SER A 30 3.26 -11.44 -30.64
C SER A 30 4.07 -11.90 -29.42
N LYS A 31 4.13 -11.11 -28.35
CA LYS A 31 5.04 -11.35 -27.22
C LYS A 31 4.34 -11.77 -25.94
N THR A 32 3.25 -11.09 -25.58
CA THR A 32 2.65 -11.18 -24.24
C THR A 32 1.12 -11.35 -24.26
N PRO A 33 0.53 -12.23 -25.09
CA PRO A 33 -0.89 -12.54 -24.93
C PRO A 33 -1.13 -13.35 -23.65
N VAL A 34 -2.34 -13.22 -23.12
CA VAL A 34 -2.82 -14.08 -22.04
C VAL A 34 -3.47 -15.30 -22.70
N CYS A 35 -2.99 -16.49 -22.34
CA CYS A 35 -3.42 -17.74 -22.95
C CYS A 35 -3.93 -18.70 -21.87
N GLY A 36 -5.03 -19.39 -22.17
CA GLY A 36 -5.55 -20.46 -21.33
C GLY A 36 -4.86 -21.79 -21.58
N LYS A 37 -5.34 -22.82 -20.86
CA LYS A 37 -4.95 -24.22 -21.09
C LYS A 37 -6.16 -25.18 -20.98
N PRO A 38 -6.83 -25.50 -22.10
CA PRO A 38 -6.69 -24.86 -23.41
C PRO A 38 -7.33 -23.47 -23.47
N ASP A 39 -8.41 -23.23 -22.71
CA ASP A 39 -9.27 -22.06 -22.81
C ASP A 39 -9.60 -21.38 -21.47
N LEU A 40 -9.25 -22.01 -20.34
CA LEU A 40 -9.44 -21.44 -19.01
C LEU A 40 -8.23 -20.60 -18.57
N VAL A 41 -8.50 -19.41 -18.01
CA VAL A 41 -7.53 -18.50 -17.39
C VAL A 41 -8.02 -18.11 -16.00
N GLU A 42 -7.18 -18.31 -15.00
CA GLU A 42 -7.42 -17.83 -13.64
C GLU A 42 -7.18 -16.31 -13.55
N GLY A 43 -7.95 -15.60 -12.73
CA GLY A 43 -7.78 -14.16 -12.55
C GLY A 43 -8.42 -13.62 -11.27
N SER A 44 -7.97 -12.43 -10.86
CA SER A 44 -8.52 -11.72 -9.71
C SER A 44 -9.76 -10.90 -10.09
N VAL A 45 -10.84 -11.00 -9.31
CA VAL A 45 -12.05 -10.18 -9.47
C VAL A 45 -12.19 -9.24 -8.27
N ALA A 46 -12.09 -7.93 -8.52
CA ALA A 46 -12.24 -6.91 -7.48
C ALA A 46 -13.59 -6.18 -7.61
N ALA A 47 -14.27 -5.96 -6.48
CA ALA A 47 -15.51 -5.21 -6.46
C ALA A 47 -15.29 -3.75 -6.93
N PHE A 48 -16.21 -3.26 -7.75
CA PHE A 48 -16.17 -1.86 -8.16
C PHE A 48 -16.42 -0.93 -6.98
N LEU A 49 -15.67 0.16 -6.93
CA LEU A 49 -15.94 1.25 -6.00
C LEU A 49 -17.22 2.01 -6.41
N PRO A 50 -17.95 2.62 -5.46
CA PRO A 50 -19.14 3.41 -5.76
C PRO A 50 -18.86 4.49 -6.81
N GLN A 51 -19.78 4.63 -7.78
CA GLN A 51 -19.64 5.57 -8.89
C GLN A 51 -20.28 6.94 -8.62
N ASP A 52 -20.99 7.09 -7.50
CA ASP A 52 -21.66 8.33 -7.16
C ASP A 52 -20.68 9.50 -7.09
N ARG A 53 -21.12 10.66 -7.58
CA ARG A 53 -20.31 11.88 -7.60
C ARG A 53 -19.83 12.28 -6.20
N GLU A 54 -20.61 12.00 -5.17
CA GLU A 54 -20.24 12.26 -3.78
C GLU A 54 -19.07 11.40 -3.32
N TYR A 55 -19.02 10.13 -3.73
CA TYR A 55 -17.95 9.19 -3.40
C TYR A 55 -16.83 9.19 -4.44
N ARG A 56 -16.69 10.29 -5.21
CA ARG A 56 -15.58 10.45 -6.15
C ARG A 56 -14.25 10.36 -5.40
N ARG A 57 -13.32 9.61 -6.00
CA ARG A 57 -11.96 9.49 -5.48
C ARG A 57 -11.13 10.74 -5.77
N LYS A 58 -10.33 11.14 -4.81
CA LYS A 58 -9.21 12.06 -4.99
C LYS A 58 -7.92 11.24 -5.08
N ASN A 59 -7.28 11.28 -6.23
CA ASN A 59 -5.97 10.68 -6.44
C ASN A 59 -4.87 11.67 -6.04
N LEU A 60 -4.00 11.27 -5.13
CA LEU A 60 -2.99 12.13 -4.51
C LEU A 60 -1.60 11.54 -4.68
N LEU A 61 -0.61 12.41 -4.87
CA LEU A 61 0.79 12.00 -4.97
C LEU A 61 1.29 11.52 -3.61
N ASN A 62 1.96 10.36 -3.58
CA ASN A 62 2.67 9.93 -2.38
C ASN A 62 3.95 10.77 -2.20
N PRO A 63 4.20 11.40 -1.03
CA PRO A 63 5.46 12.12 -0.77
C PRO A 63 6.71 11.24 -0.94
N TRP A 64 6.60 9.94 -0.70
CA TRP A 64 7.66 8.95 -0.92
C TRP A 64 7.63 8.32 -2.31
N LYS A 65 7.02 8.98 -3.30
CA LYS A 65 7.06 8.53 -4.70
C LYS A 65 8.52 8.41 -5.17
N ARG A 66 8.84 7.28 -5.81
CA ARG A 66 10.14 7.04 -6.48
C ARG A 66 10.32 7.91 -7.72
N SER A 67 11.56 8.06 -8.19
CA SER A 67 11.87 8.85 -9.39
C SER A 67 11.38 8.19 -10.69
N TYR A 68 11.27 6.86 -10.74
CA TYR A 68 10.93 6.07 -11.94
C TYR A 68 11.84 6.36 -13.15
N THR A 69 13.07 6.80 -12.90
CA THR A 69 14.09 7.05 -13.92
C THR A 69 15.25 6.07 -13.76
N ARG A 70 15.76 5.54 -14.87
CA ARG A 70 16.97 4.72 -14.86
C ARG A 70 18.19 5.64 -14.74
N GLY A 71 18.91 5.56 -13.62
CA GLY A 71 20.30 6.05 -13.50
C GLY A 71 20.55 7.51 -13.10
N THR A 72 19.57 8.41 -13.04
CA THR A 72 19.86 9.86 -12.93
C THR A 72 19.11 10.66 -11.86
N GLY A 73 18.50 10.01 -10.86
CA GLY A 73 18.00 10.77 -9.71
C GLY A 73 17.48 9.89 -8.59
N LYS A 74 18.16 9.95 -7.44
CA LYS A 74 17.55 9.55 -6.18
C LYS A 74 16.43 10.52 -5.83
N ALA A 75 15.31 10.00 -5.34
CA ALA A 75 14.25 10.86 -4.82
C ALA A 75 14.74 11.62 -3.58
N LYS A 76 14.15 12.78 -3.28
CA LYS A 76 14.57 13.62 -2.13
C LYS A 76 14.54 12.84 -0.80
N TRP A 77 13.56 11.95 -0.64
CA TRP A 77 13.43 11.12 0.56
C TRP A 77 14.51 10.03 0.66
N GLU A 78 15.16 9.64 -0.44
CA GLU A 78 16.24 8.64 -0.43
C GLU A 78 17.59 9.23 0.02
N THR A 79 17.74 10.56 -0.02
CA THR A 79 18.98 11.26 0.34
C THR A 79 18.89 12.10 1.60
N ASN A 80 17.68 12.43 2.06
CA ASN A 80 17.44 13.23 3.27
C ASN A 80 16.77 12.36 4.35
N SER A 81 17.51 12.05 5.42
CA SER A 81 16.99 11.31 6.58
C SER A 81 15.90 12.07 7.34
N SER A 82 15.92 13.40 7.31
CA SER A 82 14.92 14.26 7.97
C SER A 82 13.74 14.62 7.06
N TYR A 83 13.61 14.00 5.89
CA TYR A 83 12.62 14.36 4.87
C TYR A 83 11.18 14.41 5.39
N CYS A 84 10.79 13.47 6.27
CA CYS A 84 9.47 13.47 6.88
C CYS A 84 9.16 14.80 7.57
N TYR A 85 10.01 15.23 8.50
CA TYR A 85 9.82 16.46 9.26
C TYR A 85 10.10 17.72 8.45
N SER A 86 11.13 17.72 7.60
CA SER A 86 11.57 18.93 6.89
C SER A 86 10.73 19.26 5.65
N SER A 87 9.99 18.30 5.10
CA SER A 87 9.35 18.45 3.79
C SER A 87 7.92 17.92 3.71
N VAL A 88 7.60 16.85 4.44
CA VAL A 88 6.24 16.28 4.42
C VAL A 88 5.36 16.94 5.47
N MET A 89 5.75 16.86 6.74
CA MET A 89 4.93 17.29 7.89
C MET A 89 4.79 18.81 8.02
N VAL A 90 5.48 19.60 7.21
CA VAL A 90 5.30 21.07 7.13
C VAL A 90 4.15 21.47 6.20
N ASN A 91 3.63 20.55 5.40
CA ASN A 91 2.59 20.83 4.41
C ASN A 91 1.27 20.11 4.76
N PRO A 92 0.13 20.81 4.74
CA PRO A 92 -1.17 20.14 4.77
C PRO A 92 -1.32 19.16 3.59
N PRO A 93 -2.01 18.02 3.77
CA PRO A 93 -2.77 17.62 4.95
C PRO A 93 -1.98 16.73 5.93
N PHE A 94 -0.65 16.74 5.90
CA PHE A 94 0.18 15.86 6.75
C PHE A 94 0.47 16.44 8.13
N THR A 95 0.19 17.74 8.33
CA THR A 95 0.39 18.47 9.59
C THR A 95 -0.61 18.08 10.68
N LYS A 96 -1.84 17.68 10.31
CA LYS A 96 -2.96 17.45 11.24
C LYS A 96 -3.85 16.29 10.81
N GLY A 97 -4.61 15.75 11.75
CA GLY A 97 -5.57 14.68 11.50
C GLY A 97 -4.91 13.33 11.25
N ARG A 98 -5.49 12.53 10.34
CA ARG A 98 -5.12 11.11 10.18
C ARG A 98 -4.13 10.80 9.07
N ARG A 99 -3.92 11.73 8.12
CA ARG A 99 -3.28 11.41 6.83
C ARG A 99 -1.88 10.83 6.99
N MET A 100 -1.07 11.43 7.86
CA MET A 100 0.30 11.00 8.02
C MET A 100 0.37 9.59 8.64
N LEU A 101 -0.45 9.31 9.65
CA LEU A 101 -0.57 7.97 10.23
C LEU A 101 -1.11 6.95 9.21
N ASP A 102 -2.07 7.32 8.36
CA ASP A 102 -2.55 6.44 7.27
C ASP A 102 -1.42 6.10 6.28
N LEU A 103 -0.54 7.05 5.96
CA LEU A 103 0.62 6.79 5.09
C LEU A 103 1.66 5.88 5.76
N ILE A 104 1.86 5.98 7.07
CA ILE A 104 2.73 5.05 7.80
C ILE A 104 2.16 3.63 7.74
N ASP A 105 0.88 3.45 8.06
CA ASP A 105 0.24 2.12 7.99
C ASP A 105 0.26 1.55 6.57
N LEU A 106 0.03 2.39 5.55
CA LEU A 106 0.15 1.97 4.15
C LEU A 106 1.59 1.55 3.82
N SER A 107 2.60 2.25 4.32
CA SER A 107 4.01 1.88 4.11
C SER A 107 4.39 0.56 4.76
N ILE A 108 3.82 0.26 5.94
CA ILE A 108 3.95 -1.02 6.62
C ILE A 108 3.29 -2.14 5.80
N PHE A 109 2.08 -1.89 5.30
CA PHE A 109 1.37 -2.82 4.43
C PHE A 109 2.12 -3.10 3.13
N ASP A 110 2.59 -2.04 2.45
CA ASP A 110 3.38 -2.13 1.22
C ASP A 110 4.71 -2.89 1.45
N PHE A 111 5.34 -2.74 2.63
CA PHE A 111 6.52 -3.53 2.99
C PHE A 111 6.21 -5.02 3.18
N PHE A 112 5.12 -5.37 3.87
CA PHE A 112 4.72 -6.77 4.05
C PHE A 112 4.61 -7.51 2.73
N ILE A 113 3.94 -6.88 1.76
CA ILE A 113 3.65 -7.49 0.47
C ILE A 113 4.75 -7.21 -0.57
N GLY A 114 5.78 -6.44 -0.23
CA GLY A 114 6.85 -6.06 -1.15
C GLY A 114 6.40 -5.16 -2.31
N ASN A 115 5.35 -4.35 -2.12
CA ASN A 115 4.87 -3.41 -3.13
C ASN A 115 5.61 -2.08 -3.00
N PHE A 116 6.57 -1.84 -3.89
CA PHE A 116 7.32 -0.58 -3.94
C PHE A 116 6.87 0.38 -5.05
N ASP A 117 5.70 0.12 -5.67
CA ASP A 117 5.13 0.94 -6.75
C ASP A 117 4.10 1.97 -6.26
N ARG A 118 4.07 2.25 -4.96
CA ARG A 118 3.14 3.21 -4.34
C ARG A 118 3.47 4.67 -4.69
N HIS A 119 3.22 5.07 -5.93
CA HIS A 119 3.43 6.45 -6.39
C HIS A 119 2.28 7.40 -6.03
N THR A 120 1.08 6.86 -5.85
CA THR A 120 -0.13 7.60 -5.51
C THR A 120 -0.95 6.86 -4.47
N TYR A 121 -1.84 7.58 -3.80
CA TYR A 121 -2.83 7.01 -2.90
C TYR A 121 -4.19 7.68 -3.14
N ASN A 122 -5.26 6.96 -2.82
CA ASN A 122 -6.62 7.40 -3.07
C ASN A 122 -7.34 7.68 -1.76
N THR A 123 -8.20 8.71 -1.76
CA THR A 123 -9.12 9.03 -0.67
C THR A 123 -10.50 9.35 -1.24
N PHE A 124 -11.55 9.24 -0.44
CA PHE A 124 -12.87 9.71 -0.83
C PHE A 124 -12.99 11.21 -0.63
N PHE A 125 -13.44 11.93 -1.67
CA PHE A 125 -13.60 13.38 -1.65
C PHE A 125 -14.57 13.86 -0.57
N LYS A 126 -15.67 13.13 -0.35
CA LYS A 126 -16.73 13.44 0.64
C LYS A 126 -16.20 13.78 2.04
N PHE A 127 -15.15 13.10 2.48
CA PHE A 127 -14.64 13.23 3.85
C PHE A 127 -13.46 14.22 3.97
N GLY A 128 -13.13 14.92 2.89
CA GLY A 128 -12.05 15.92 2.87
C GLY A 128 -10.70 15.32 3.29
N ASP A 129 -9.94 16.07 4.08
CA ASP A 129 -8.60 15.65 4.50
C ASP A 129 -8.60 14.61 5.63
N PHE A 130 -9.71 14.48 6.36
CA PHE A 130 -9.92 13.40 7.35
C PHE A 130 -10.46 12.09 6.72
N SER A 131 -10.28 11.92 5.42
CA SER A 131 -10.62 10.69 4.69
C SER A 131 -9.53 9.63 4.88
N ALA A 132 -9.93 8.38 5.11
CA ALA A 132 -9.01 7.24 5.13
C ALA A 132 -8.43 6.98 3.73
N ILE A 133 -7.22 6.42 3.70
CA ILE A 133 -6.60 5.99 2.45
C ILE A 133 -7.22 4.66 2.00
N ILE A 134 -7.59 4.59 0.72
CA ILE A 134 -8.06 3.37 0.06
C ILE A 134 -6.84 2.60 -0.44
N HIS A 135 -6.63 1.38 0.04
CA HIS A 135 -5.53 0.52 -0.36
C HIS A 135 -5.85 -0.14 -1.72
N LEU A 136 -5.36 0.43 -2.82
CA LEU A 136 -5.58 -0.06 -4.19
C LEU A 136 -4.25 -0.44 -4.86
N ASP A 137 -4.31 -0.99 -6.08
CA ASP A 137 -3.13 -1.21 -6.94
C ASP A 137 -2.05 -2.11 -6.30
N GLN A 138 -2.47 -3.31 -5.85
CA GLN A 138 -1.55 -4.31 -5.26
C GLN A 138 -0.98 -5.31 -6.26
N GLY A 139 -1.23 -5.13 -7.56
CA GLY A 139 -0.83 -6.09 -8.60
C GLY A 139 0.68 -6.30 -8.78
N ARG A 140 1.53 -5.43 -8.20
CA ARG A 140 3.00 -5.57 -8.18
C ARG A 140 3.55 -6.14 -6.86
N SER A 141 2.67 -6.69 -6.02
CA SER A 141 3.03 -7.30 -4.75
C SER A 141 3.49 -8.74 -4.91
N PHE A 142 4.10 -9.30 -3.87
CA PHE A 142 4.53 -10.70 -3.78
C PHE A 142 5.47 -11.15 -4.91
N GLY A 143 6.22 -10.23 -5.52
CA GLY A 143 7.19 -10.57 -6.58
C GLY A 143 8.47 -11.28 -6.09
N SER A 144 8.77 -11.23 -4.79
CA SER A 144 9.90 -11.95 -4.19
C SER A 144 9.62 -12.26 -2.71
N TYR A 145 9.90 -13.49 -2.29
CA TYR A 145 9.90 -13.92 -0.88
C TYR A 145 11.30 -13.90 -0.26
N GLU A 146 12.37 -13.86 -1.07
CA GLU A 146 13.77 -13.91 -0.62
C GLU A 146 14.32 -12.53 -0.28
N LYS A 147 13.80 -11.48 -0.93
CA LYS A 147 14.28 -10.11 -0.78
C LYS A 147 13.23 -9.24 -0.08
N ASP A 148 13.70 -8.42 0.85
CA ASP A 148 12.88 -7.47 1.58
C ASP A 148 13.25 -6.05 1.15
N GLU A 149 12.29 -5.34 0.55
CA GLU A 149 12.52 -3.99 0.04
C GLU A 149 12.42 -2.96 1.18
N LEU A 150 13.50 -2.82 1.94
CA LEU A 150 13.55 -1.97 3.14
C LEU A 150 13.22 -0.49 2.88
N SER A 151 13.36 -0.02 1.64
CA SER A 151 13.01 1.36 1.30
C SER A 151 11.49 1.62 1.34
N CYS A 152 10.64 0.59 1.33
CA CYS A 152 9.20 0.75 1.63
C CYS A 152 8.96 1.28 3.04
N LEU A 153 9.84 0.97 4.00
CA LEU A 153 9.75 1.45 5.38
C LEU A 153 10.36 2.86 5.58
N ALA A 154 10.78 3.55 4.50
CA ALA A 154 11.32 4.90 4.61
C ALA A 154 10.38 5.88 5.36
N PRO A 155 9.05 5.90 5.14
CA PRO A 155 8.15 6.75 5.93
C PRO A 155 8.23 6.44 7.43
N LEU A 156 8.13 5.17 7.83
CA LEU A 156 8.20 4.76 9.23
C LEU A 156 9.56 5.12 9.86
N LYS A 157 10.67 4.83 9.17
CA LYS A 157 12.03 5.12 9.66
C LYS A 157 12.31 6.61 9.80
N GLN A 158 11.79 7.44 8.90
CA GLN A 158 12.05 8.88 8.90
C GLN A 158 11.14 9.65 9.86
N CYS A 159 9.88 9.21 9.98
CA CYS A 159 8.91 9.87 10.84
C CYS A 159 8.97 9.37 12.29
N CYS A 160 9.30 8.09 12.50
CA CYS A 160 9.38 7.47 13.82
C CYS A 160 8.11 7.61 14.68
N PHE A 161 6.93 7.48 14.06
CA PHE A 161 5.68 7.30 14.78
C PHE A 161 4.72 6.39 14.01
N VAL A 162 3.83 5.72 14.73
CA VAL A 162 2.86 4.76 14.23
C VAL A 162 1.60 4.80 15.10
N ARG A 163 0.47 4.32 14.60
CA ARG A 163 -0.71 4.15 15.45
C ARG A 163 -0.43 3.14 16.54
N ASN A 164 -0.85 3.48 17.76
CA ASN A 164 -0.76 2.60 18.90
C ASN A 164 -1.52 1.28 18.64
N SER A 165 -2.68 1.34 17.96
CA SER A 165 -3.44 0.13 17.62
C SER A 165 -2.73 -0.73 16.58
N THR A 166 -2.00 -0.14 15.62
CA THR A 166 -1.19 -0.88 14.65
C THR A 166 -0.07 -1.62 15.35
N TYR A 167 0.71 -0.96 16.21
CA TYR A 167 1.82 -1.59 16.93
C TYR A 167 1.35 -2.78 17.78
N HIS A 168 0.26 -2.64 18.54
CA HIS A 168 -0.27 -3.74 19.34
C HIS A 168 -0.76 -4.93 18.50
N ARG A 169 -1.34 -4.69 17.31
CA ARG A 169 -1.70 -5.77 16.38
C ARG A 169 -0.47 -6.46 15.79
N LEU A 170 0.59 -5.71 15.48
CA LEU A 170 1.85 -6.28 15.01
C LEU A 170 2.48 -7.18 16.08
N LEU A 171 2.51 -6.74 17.34
CA LEU A 171 2.99 -7.56 18.46
C LEU A 171 2.15 -8.82 18.66
N LEU A 172 0.82 -8.72 18.53
CA LEU A 172 -0.07 -9.89 18.59
C LEU A 172 0.27 -10.91 17.50
N LEU A 173 0.43 -10.46 16.26
CA LEU A 173 0.72 -11.30 15.10
C LEU A 173 2.14 -11.90 15.11
N ASN A 174 3.00 -11.44 16.02
CA ASN A 174 4.35 -11.98 16.20
C ASN A 174 4.39 -13.11 17.25
N LYS A 175 3.29 -13.36 17.96
CA LYS A 175 3.19 -14.48 18.90
C LYS A 175 3.07 -15.79 18.15
N ASP A 176 3.54 -16.87 18.77
CA ASP A 176 3.55 -18.19 18.13
C ASP A 176 2.14 -18.71 17.81
N GLU A 177 1.13 -18.33 18.60
CA GLU A 177 -0.26 -18.74 18.41
C GLU A 177 -0.98 -17.96 17.29
N TYR A 178 -0.43 -16.83 16.84
CA TYR A 178 -1.07 -15.90 15.90
C TYR A 178 -0.13 -15.46 14.78
N LYS A 179 0.86 -16.28 14.41
CA LYS A 179 1.84 -15.93 13.39
C LYS A 179 1.16 -15.40 12.13
N LEU A 180 1.59 -14.22 11.68
CA LEU A 180 1.00 -13.55 10.51
C LEU A 180 0.90 -14.47 9.29
N GLY A 181 1.93 -15.27 9.00
CA GLY A 181 1.94 -16.22 7.89
C GLY A 181 0.81 -17.26 7.99
N ASP A 182 0.57 -17.81 9.17
CA ASP A 182 -0.46 -18.83 9.41
C ASP A 182 -1.87 -18.23 9.35
N VAL A 183 -2.06 -17.05 9.95
CA VAL A 183 -3.32 -16.30 9.87
C VAL A 183 -3.66 -15.95 8.42
N MET A 184 -2.67 -15.54 7.62
CA MET A 184 -2.84 -15.22 6.21
C MET A 184 -3.16 -16.46 5.37
N ARG A 185 -2.49 -17.58 5.64
CA ARG A 185 -2.77 -18.86 5.01
C ARG A 185 -4.19 -19.32 5.26
N GLU A 186 -4.63 -19.30 6.52
CA GLU A 186 -5.99 -19.68 6.90
C GLU A 186 -7.01 -18.77 6.22
N SER A 187 -6.81 -17.45 6.27
CA SER A 187 -7.70 -16.49 5.64
C SER A 187 -7.84 -16.68 4.13
N MET A 188 -6.80 -17.15 3.44
CA MET A 188 -6.80 -17.38 2.00
C MET A 188 -7.27 -18.78 1.61
N SER A 189 -7.40 -19.70 2.56
CA SER A 189 -7.77 -21.10 2.29
C SER A 189 -9.18 -21.28 1.73
N THR A 190 -10.07 -20.29 1.97
CA THR A 190 -11.45 -20.30 1.49
C THR A 190 -11.60 -19.70 0.10
N ASP A 191 -10.55 -19.10 -0.47
CA ASP A 191 -10.60 -18.55 -1.82
C ASP A 191 -10.64 -19.69 -2.84
N PRO A 192 -11.53 -19.65 -3.87
CA PRO A 192 -11.59 -20.67 -4.91
C PRO A 192 -10.28 -20.94 -5.65
N ILE A 193 -9.34 -19.98 -5.66
CA ILE A 193 -8.01 -20.14 -6.29
C ILE A 193 -6.93 -20.58 -5.30
N ALA A 194 -7.29 -21.09 -4.12
CA ALA A 194 -6.32 -21.61 -3.17
C ALA A 194 -5.48 -22.76 -3.77
N PRO A 195 -4.14 -22.77 -3.58
CA PRO A 195 -3.36 -21.80 -2.80
C PRO A 195 -3.12 -20.46 -3.53
N VAL A 196 -3.51 -19.35 -2.90
CA VAL A 196 -3.37 -17.99 -3.47
C VAL A 196 -1.92 -17.51 -3.50
N LEU A 197 -1.15 -17.81 -2.45
CA LEU A 197 0.26 -17.45 -2.34
C LEU A 197 1.12 -18.70 -2.25
N TYR A 198 2.31 -18.63 -2.83
CA TYR A 198 3.30 -19.67 -2.69
C TYR A 198 3.88 -19.72 -1.27
N GLU A 199 4.07 -20.93 -0.75
CA GLU A 199 4.43 -21.23 0.64
C GLU A 199 5.49 -20.31 1.28
N PRO A 200 6.63 -20.03 0.63
CA PRO A 200 7.69 -19.19 1.21
C PRO A 200 7.27 -17.73 1.44
N HIS A 201 6.20 -17.24 0.82
CA HIS A 201 5.69 -15.90 1.10
C HIS A 201 5.09 -15.79 2.50
N TYR A 202 4.51 -16.86 3.06
CA TYR A 202 4.01 -16.85 4.44
C TYR A 202 5.17 -16.70 5.43
N GLU A 203 6.28 -17.38 5.19
CA GLU A 203 7.51 -17.21 5.99
C GLU A 203 8.13 -15.82 5.81
N ALA A 204 8.12 -15.29 4.59
CA ALA A 204 8.57 -13.92 4.34
C ALA A 204 7.74 -12.88 5.11
N LEU A 205 6.43 -13.08 5.24
CA LEU A 205 5.56 -12.21 6.05
C LEU A 205 5.98 -12.21 7.52
N ASN A 206 6.24 -13.39 8.10
CA ASN A 206 6.73 -13.52 9.48
C ASN A 206 8.08 -12.81 9.67
N ARG A 207 9.02 -12.96 8.73
CA ARG A 207 10.31 -12.28 8.77
C ARG A 207 10.16 -10.75 8.66
N ARG A 208 9.34 -10.28 7.73
CA ARG A 208 9.07 -8.84 7.53
C ARG A 208 8.37 -8.23 8.74
N LEU A 209 7.49 -8.97 9.41
CA LEU A 209 6.86 -8.52 10.66
C LEU A 209 7.89 -8.17 11.72
N ARG A 210 8.87 -9.04 11.93
CA ARG A 210 9.96 -8.81 12.90
C ARG A 210 10.76 -7.56 12.55
N ILE A 211 11.10 -7.37 11.26
CA ILE A 211 11.80 -6.17 10.79
C ILE A 211 10.99 -4.89 11.09
N ILE A 212 9.66 -4.91 10.91
CA ILE A 212 8.81 -3.76 11.23
C ILE A 212 8.84 -3.45 12.73
N ILE A 213 8.71 -4.49 13.57
CA ILE A 213 8.76 -4.35 15.03
C ILE A 213 10.12 -3.77 15.46
N ASP A 214 11.22 -4.30 14.94
CA ASP A 214 12.58 -3.81 15.25
C ASP A 214 12.75 -2.32 14.88
N VAL A 215 12.15 -1.88 13.77
CA VAL A 215 12.16 -0.46 13.39
C VAL A 215 11.37 0.40 14.38
N ILE A 216 10.19 -0.05 14.82
CA ILE A 216 9.36 0.69 15.78
C ILE A 216 10.05 0.73 17.15
N ASP A 217 10.62 -0.39 17.60
CA ASP A 217 11.34 -0.51 18.86
C ASP A 217 12.60 0.37 18.86
N GLY A 218 13.29 0.49 17.72
CA GLY A 218 14.38 1.45 17.54
C GLY A 218 13.95 2.91 17.68
N CYS A 219 12.77 3.27 17.16
CA CYS A 219 12.20 4.60 17.38
C CYS A 219 11.83 4.81 18.85
N LEU A 220 11.24 3.81 19.52
CA LEU A 220 10.90 3.86 20.95
C LEU A 220 12.12 4.04 21.84
N ALA A 221 13.23 3.36 21.54
CA ALA A 221 14.46 3.42 22.32
C ALA A 221 15.14 4.80 22.31
N THR A 222 14.84 5.64 21.30
CA THR A 222 15.42 6.98 21.12
C THR A 222 14.46 8.11 21.47
N ALA A 223 13.18 7.79 21.66
CA ALA A 223 12.15 8.77 21.98
C ALA A 223 12.21 9.24 23.44
N SER A 224 11.78 10.48 23.69
CA SER A 224 11.67 11.02 25.05
C SER A 224 10.47 10.45 25.80
N ALA A 225 9.35 10.24 25.09
CA ALA A 225 8.16 9.57 25.61
C ALA A 225 7.60 8.56 24.60
N ALA A 226 6.96 7.50 25.10
CA ALA A 226 6.32 6.50 24.23
C ALA A 226 5.24 7.12 23.33
N ASP A 227 4.50 8.12 23.82
CA ASP A 227 3.48 8.87 23.07
C ASP A 227 4.07 9.69 21.89
N ASP A 228 5.39 9.90 21.86
CA ASP A 228 6.07 10.52 20.70
C ASP A 228 6.07 9.58 19.49
N VAL A 229 6.08 8.26 19.73
CA VAL A 229 6.10 7.22 18.71
C VAL A 229 4.72 6.57 18.55
N LEU A 230 4.08 6.16 19.64
CA LEU A 230 2.81 5.45 19.64
C LEU A 230 1.65 6.45 19.71
N LYS A 231 1.19 6.90 18.53
CA LYS A 231 0.12 7.89 18.44
C LYS A 231 -1.25 7.27 18.71
N LYS A 232 -2.07 8.01 19.45
CA LYS A 232 -3.49 7.68 19.66
C LYS A 232 -4.24 7.71 18.33
N GLU A 233 -5.37 7.00 18.28
CA GLU A 233 -6.23 7.02 17.10
C GLU A 233 -6.74 8.44 16.83
N PRO A 234 -6.57 8.96 15.60
CA PRO A 234 -7.15 10.24 15.23
C PRO A 234 -8.67 10.18 15.32
N ARG A 235 -9.29 11.10 16.05
CA ARG A 235 -10.75 11.25 16.10
C ARG A 235 -11.17 12.46 15.27
N TYR A 236 -12.28 12.30 14.56
CA TYR A 236 -12.83 13.35 13.71
C TYR A 236 -13.15 14.63 14.51
N GLU A 237 -13.70 14.47 15.73
CA GLU A 237 -14.05 15.58 16.61
C GLU A 237 -12.83 16.41 17.04
N ASP A 238 -11.70 15.76 17.33
CA ASP A 238 -10.45 16.44 17.70
C ASP A 238 -9.92 17.23 16.49
N TYR A 239 -9.91 16.61 15.31
CA TYR A 239 -9.53 17.27 14.06
C TYR A 239 -10.39 18.50 13.74
N MET A 240 -11.72 18.39 13.88
CA MET A 240 -12.63 19.51 13.63
C MET A 240 -12.45 20.66 14.62
N ARG A 241 -12.11 20.35 15.88
CA ARG A 241 -11.76 21.36 16.89
C ARG A 241 -10.49 22.12 16.51
N GLU A 242 -9.44 21.41 16.09
CA GLU A 242 -8.18 22.04 15.66
C GLU A 242 -8.36 22.96 14.44
N ILE A 243 -9.07 22.49 13.40
CA ILE A 243 -9.31 23.30 12.20
C ILE A 243 -10.17 24.53 12.50
N SER A 244 -11.15 24.40 13.41
CA SER A 244 -12.00 25.52 13.82
C SER A 244 -11.21 26.58 14.60
N HIS A 245 -10.24 26.15 15.41
CA HIS A 245 -9.35 27.04 16.14
C HIS A 245 -8.44 27.84 15.20
N ASP A 246 -7.81 27.20 14.21
CA ASP A 246 -6.97 27.89 13.22
C ASP A 246 -7.74 28.98 12.45
N LYS A 247 -8.98 28.66 12.04
CA LYS A 247 -9.83 29.63 11.32
C LYS A 247 -10.15 30.86 12.15
N LYS A 248 -10.27 30.72 13.48
CA LYS A 248 -10.50 31.85 14.40
C LYS A 248 -9.25 32.69 14.66
N GLN A 249 -8.05 32.16 14.40
CA GLN A 249 -6.80 32.91 14.54
C GLN A 249 -6.38 33.64 13.26
N LEU A 250 -6.95 33.24 12.11
CA LEU A 250 -6.68 33.82 10.79
C LEU A 250 -7.70 34.88 10.35
N GLY A 251 -8.77 35.08 11.12
CA GLY A 251 -9.80 36.11 10.90
C GLY A 251 -9.84 37.10 12.05
#